data_AF-A0A6J6DZE6-F1
#
_entry.id   AF-A0A6J6DZE6-F1
#
_cell.length_a   1.000
_cell.length_b   1.000
_cell.length_c   1.000
_cell.angle_alpha   90.00
_cell.angle_beta   90.00
_cell.angle_gamma   90.00
#
_symmetry.space_group_name_H-M   'P 1'
#
loop_
_entity.id
_entity.type
_entity.pdbx_description
1 polymer ?
#
loop_
_entity_poly.entity_id
_entity_poly.type
_entity_poly.pdbx_seq_one_letter_code
_entity_poly.pdbx_strand_id
1 'polypeptide(L)' 'MKKINIDPQDLKPIETDGINLLYAGTVLFALATFVLIYQPDFIDDQTQIIWLRITIMGTILGLIGLRIIKRRRKRLGL' A
#
# COMPACT_ATOMS: atom_id res chain seq x y z
N MET A 1 -31.06 -23.08 -11.14
CA MET A 1 -29.74 -22.38 -11.16
C MET A 1 -29.72 -21.43 -12.35
N LYS A 2 -29.64 -20.12 -12.12
CA LYS A 2 -29.65 -19.08 -13.17
C LYS A 2 -28.29 -19.10 -13.86
N LYS A 3 -28.24 -19.36 -15.18
CA LYS A 3 -26.99 -19.28 -15.96
C LYS A 3 -26.58 -17.82 -16.01
N ILE A 4 -25.54 -17.47 -15.26
CA ILE A 4 -24.91 -16.16 -15.33
C ILE A 4 -24.16 -16.15 -16.66
N ASN A 5 -24.64 -15.36 -17.61
CA ASN A 5 -23.95 -15.15 -18.88
C ASN A 5 -22.78 -14.21 -18.59
N ILE A 6 -21.59 -14.77 -18.37
CA ILE A 6 -20.38 -13.99 -18.12
C ILE A 6 -19.88 -13.52 -19.50
N ASP A 7 -19.97 -12.22 -19.76
CA ASP A 7 -19.38 -11.62 -20.96
C ASP A 7 -17.86 -11.84 -20.89
N PRO A 8 -17.21 -12.40 -21.94
CA PRO A 8 -15.75 -12.55 -21.98
C PRO A 8 -14.97 -11.26 -21.69
N GLN A 9 -15.59 -10.09 -21.88
CA GLN A 9 -14.98 -8.79 -21.54
C GLN A 9 -14.86 -8.56 -20.02
N ASP A 10 -15.75 -9.12 -19.20
CA ASP A 10 -15.69 -9.03 -17.73
C ASP A 10 -14.57 -9.90 -17.13
N LEU A 11 -13.98 -10.80 -17.93
CA LEU A 11 -12.83 -11.63 -17.55
C LEU A 11 -11.49 -10.99 -17.92
N LYS A 12 -11.49 -9.81 -18.56
CA LYS A 12 -10.25 -9.09 -18.82
C LYS A 12 -9.61 -8.70 -17.49
N PRO A 13 -8.30 -8.93 -17.30
CA PRO A 13 -7.61 -8.42 -16.13
C PRO A 13 -7.91 -6.92 -16.01
N ILE A 14 -8.31 -6.48 -14.81
CA ILE A 14 -8.43 -5.05 -14.51
C ILE A 14 -7.13 -4.39 -14.98
N GLU A 15 -7.23 -3.49 -15.95
CA GLU A 15 -6.07 -2.81 -16.54
C GLU A 15 -5.35 -1.91 -15.52
N THR A 16 -6.02 -1.58 -14.42
CA THR A 16 -5.47 -0.75 -13.35
C THR A 16 -4.49 -1.54 -12.50
N ASP A 17 -3.21 -1.23 -12.66
CA ASP A 17 -2.13 -1.79 -11.86
C ASP A 17 -2.18 -1.20 -10.44
N GLY A 18 -3.01 -1.79 -9.55
CA GLY A 18 -3.19 -1.37 -8.15
C GLY A 18 -1.91 -1.37 -7.32
N ILE A 19 -0.83 -1.90 -7.89
CA ILE A 19 0.53 -1.84 -7.41
C ILE A 19 1.05 -0.40 -7.34
N ASN A 20 0.72 0.46 -8.31
CA ASN A 20 1.15 1.87 -8.30
C ASN A 20 0.53 2.63 -7.13
N LEU A 21 -0.74 2.33 -6.80
CA LEU A 21 -1.41 2.87 -5.63
C LEU A 21 -0.74 2.40 -4.34
N LEU A 22 -0.38 1.11 -4.24
CA LEU A 22 0.35 0.57 -3.09
C LEU A 22 1.72 1.24 -2.94
N TYR A 23 2.45 1.47 -4.04
CA TYR A 23 3.71 2.22 -4.02
C TYR A 23 3.51 3.64 -3.50
N ALA A 24 2.55 4.39 -4.05
CA ALA A 24 2.26 5.76 -3.64
C ALA A 24 1.91 5.83 -2.15
N GLY A 25 1.02 4.95 -1.67
CA GLY A 25 0.64 4.88 -0.25
C GLY A 25 1.83 4.55 0.65
N THR A 26 2.68 3.60 0.25
CA THR A 26 3.88 3.24 1.02
C THR A 26 4.85 4.42 1.15
N VAL A 27 5.05 5.15 0.05
CA VAL A 27 5.92 6.34 0.03
C VAL A 27 5.33 7.47 0.89
N LEU A 28 4.02 7.70 0.82
CA LEU A 28 3.34 8.68 1.67
C LEU A 28 3.50 8.37 3.16
N PHE A 29 3.35 7.11 3.56
CA PHE A 29 3.57 6.69 4.95
C PHE A 29 5.02 6.83 5.40
N ALA A 30 5.97 6.53 4.50
CA ALA A 30 7.39 6.72 4.78
C ALA A 30 7.71 8.20 4.99
N LEU A 31 7.20 9.08 4.11
CA LEU A 31 7.37 10.53 4.23
C LEU A 31 6.72 11.07 5.51
N ALA A 32 5.50 10.65 5.84
CA ALA A 32 4.84 11.05 7.08
C ALA A 32 5.64 10.63 8.32
N THR A 33 6.23 9.43 8.30
CA THR A 33 7.14 8.98 9.37
C THR A 33 8.34 9.91 9.50
N PHE A 34 8.98 10.28 8.39
CA PHE A 34 10.11 11.22 8.42
C PHE A 34 9.70 12.59 8.97
N VAL A 35 8.56 13.13 8.53
CA VAL A 35 8.07 14.44 9.00
C VAL A 35 7.85 14.41 10.52
N LEU A 36 7.20 13.38 11.05
CA LEU A 36 6.93 13.28 12.50
C LEU A 36 8.18 13.05 13.33
N ILE A 37 9.25 12.45 12.78
CA ILE A 37 10.54 12.31 13.45
C ILE A 37 11.30 13.64 13.49
N TYR A 38 11.29 14.38 12.37
CA TYR A 38 12.05 15.63 12.26
C TYR A 38 11.32 16.86 12.82
N GLN A 39 10.01 16.78 13.00
CA GLN A 39 9.19 17.84 13.61
C GLN A 39 8.43 17.29 14.83
N PRO A 40 9.13 17.04 15.94
CA PRO A 40 8.54 16.43 17.12
C PRO A 40 7.58 17.33 17.91
N ASP A 41 7.44 18.60 17.52
CA ASP A 41 6.53 19.56 18.14
C ASP A 41 5.40 19.98 17.17
N PHE A 42 5.19 19.24 16.08
CA PHE A 42 4.20 19.57 15.04
C PHE A 42 2.76 19.42 15.54
N ILE A 43 2.54 18.48 16.46
CA ILE A 43 1.26 18.14 17.07
C ILE A 43 1.46 17.75 18.54
N ASP A 44 0.36 17.64 19.29
CA ASP A 44 0.36 17.14 20.66
C ASP A 44 1.15 15.82 20.82
N ASP A 45 1.93 15.70 21.90
CA ASP A 45 2.85 14.59 22.15
C ASP A 45 2.20 13.21 22.06
N GLN A 46 1.03 13.03 22.67
CA GLN A 46 0.33 11.74 22.63
C GLN A 46 -0.13 11.44 21.21
N THR A 47 -0.68 12.46 20.55
CA THR A 47 -1.14 12.37 19.16
C THR A 47 0.04 12.03 18.25
N GLN A 48 1.20 12.64 18.45
CA GLN A 48 2.40 12.39 17.68
C GLN A 48 2.90 10.96 17.80
N ILE A 49 2.99 10.43 19.01
CA ILE A 49 3.45 9.07 19.25
C ILE A 49 2.51 8.06 18.57
N ILE A 50 1.19 8.31 18.62
CA ILE A 50 0.20 7.47 17.96
C ILE A 50 0.39 7.52 16.44
N TRP A 51 0.46 8.72 15.86
CA TRP A 51 0.65 8.89 14.42
C TRP A 51 1.96 8.29 13.94
N LEU A 52 3.06 8.46 14.68
CA LEU A 52 4.35 7.87 14.37
C LEU A 52 4.26 6.34 14.30
N ARG A 53 3.58 5.70 15.26
CA ARG A 53 3.36 4.24 15.24
C ARG A 53 2.54 3.81 14.03
N ILE A 54 1.47 4.54 13.71
CA ILE A 54 0.62 4.26 12.56
C ILE A 54 1.43 4.37 11.27
N THR A 55 2.23 5.43 11.11
CA THR A 55 2.97 5.66 9.88
C THR A 55 4.10 4.67 9.68
N ILE A 56 4.77 4.26 10.76
CA ILE A 56 5.76 3.17 10.74
C ILE A 56 5.08 1.86 10.31
N MET A 57 3.96 1.50 10.93
CA MET A 57 3.25 0.26 10.61
C MET A 57 2.72 0.25 9.17
N GLY A 58 2.17 1.37 8.70
CA GLY A 58 1.74 1.54 7.31
C GLY A 58 2.89 1.36 6.32
N THR A 59 4.06 1.92 6.63
CA THR A 59 5.27 1.76 5.80
C THR A 59 5.72 0.29 5.75
N ILE A 60 5.79 -0.38 6.90
CA ILE A 60 6.19 -1.79 6.99
C ILE A 60 5.23 -2.68 6.20
N LEU A 61 3.91 -2.50 6.37
CA LEU A 61 2.91 -3.27 5.64
C LEU A 61 3.01 -3.05 4.13
N GLY A 62 3.22 -1.80 3.70
CA GLY A 62 3.48 -1.46 2.30
C GLY A 62 4.68 -2.19 1.72
N LEU A 63 5.82 -2.17 2.42
CA LEU A 63 7.04 -2.87 2.02
C LEU A 63 6.85 -4.40 1.93
N ILE A 64 6.14 -4.99 2.90
CA ILE A 64 5.83 -6.43 2.89
C ILE A 64 4.95 -6.76 1.67
N GLY A 65 3.90 -5.98 1.43
CA GLY A 65 3.01 -6.15 0.27
C GLY A 65 3.78 -6.09 -1.05
N LEU A 66 4.61 -5.06 -1.22
CA LEU A 66 5.46 -4.89 -2.40
C LEU A 66 6.44 -6.05 -2.58
N ARG A 67 7.05 -6.55 -1.50
CA ARG A 67 7.95 -7.72 -1.53
C ARG A 67 7.23 -8.98 -1.99
N ILE A 68 6.02 -9.23 -1.48
CA ILE A 68 5.21 -10.39 -1.86
C ILE A 68 4.82 -10.30 -3.35
N ILE A 69 4.34 -9.13 -3.79
CA ILE A 69 3.95 -8.90 -5.18
C ILE A 69 5.14 -9.05 -6.13
N LYS A 70 6.31 -8.48 -5.78
CA LYS A 70 7.54 -8.63 -6.56
C LYS A 70 7.99 -10.09 -6.66
N ARG A 71 7.89 -10.85 -5.56
CA ARG A 71 8.18 -12.29 -5.55
C ARG A 71 7.20 -13.07 -6.43
N ARG A 72 5.90 -12.72 -6.41
CA ARG A 72 4.87 -13.36 -7.24
C ARG A 72 5.07 -13.06 -8.72
N ARG A 73 5.32 -11.81 -9.12
CA ARG A 73 5.62 -11.45 -10.52
C ARG A 73 6.82 -12.20 -11.07
N LYS A 74 7.93 -12.25 -10.32
CA LYS A 74 9.12 -13.04 -10.69
C LYS A 74 8.81 -14.53 -10.92
N ARG A 75 7.90 -15.13 -10.15
CA ARG A 75 7.49 -16.53 -10.33
C ARG A 75 6.61 -16.75 -11.57
N LEU A 76 5.88 -15.73 -11.99
CA LEU A 76 5.00 -15.75 -13.16
C LEU A 76 5.73 -15.38 -14.46
N GLY A 77 7.01 -14.99 -14.39
CA GLY A 77 7.78 -14.56 -15.56
C GLY A 77 7.36 -13.18 -16.11
N LEU A 78 6.63 -12.40 -15.31
CA LEU A 78 6.28 -10.99 -15.56
C LEU A 78 7.38 -10.08 -15.01
#